data_AF-A0A1F7XYG1-F1
#
_entry.id   AF-A0A1F7XYG1-F1
#
_cell.length_a   1.000
_cell.length_b   1.000
_cell.length_c   1.000
_cell.angle_alpha   90.00
_cell.angle_beta   90.00
_cell.angle_gamma   90.00
#
_symmetry.space_group_name_H-M   'P 1'
#
loop_
_entity.id
_entity.type
_entity.pdbx_description
1 polymer ?
#
loop_
_entity_poly.entity_id
_entity_poly.type
_entity_poly.pdbx_seq_one_letter_code
_entity_poly.pdbx_strand_id
1 'polypeptide(L)'
;MENINSVSPAEINNEADRQHIKTENLVANLQKNSKAKPKFYKFITSIYFKMILTLILLLLTFSLSVIIAYQKEVRNKPKPTNFSECVLSKGSIIKESYPKVCITKDGDQFIESLPKEDRSLLESEIKLREVKASTESATVKQGCKVGGCNNEICMSELDKEVVSICIYKPEYECYKKAICEKQANGKCGWTQTGALRACFENSASKDLSAQ
;
A
#
# COMPACT_ATOMS: atom_id res chain seq x y z
N MET A 1 50.71 86.08 -35.71
CA MET A 1 52.05 86.53 -35.30
C MET A 1 52.65 85.40 -34.48
N GLU A 2 53.90 85.08 -34.82
CA GLU A 2 54.60 83.79 -34.70
C GLU A 2 54.76 83.20 -33.29
N ASN A 3 54.80 81.86 -33.16
CA ASN A 3 56.08 81.14 -33.06
C ASN A 3 55.92 79.61 -33.26
N ILE A 4 56.78 79.04 -34.08
CA ILE A 4 56.92 77.62 -34.45
C ILE A 4 58.11 77.05 -33.67
N ASN A 5 58.04 75.79 -33.21
CA ASN A 5 59.13 74.78 -33.18
C ASN A 5 58.68 73.58 -32.31
N SER A 6 58.29 72.44 -32.89
CA SER A 6 59.14 71.36 -33.42
C SER A 6 59.85 70.52 -32.35
N VAL A 7 59.27 69.37 -31.97
CA VAL A 7 60.03 68.14 -31.69
C VAL A 7 59.25 66.94 -32.28
N SER A 8 59.99 66.18 -33.07
CA SER A 8 59.58 65.08 -33.95
C SER A 8 59.15 63.82 -33.20
N PRO A 9 58.30 62.96 -33.81
CA PRO A 9 57.91 61.67 -33.27
C PRO A 9 59.03 60.64 -33.49
N ALA A 10 59.37 59.87 -32.46
CA ALA A 10 60.18 58.66 -32.60
C ALA A 10 59.64 57.58 -31.66
N GLU A 11 59.47 56.40 -32.24
CA GLU A 11 59.09 55.12 -31.65
C GLU A 11 59.79 54.84 -30.31
N ILE A 12 59.15 54.03 -29.45
CA ILE A 12 59.70 52.76 -28.96
C ILE A 12 58.59 51.98 -28.23
N ASN A 13 58.24 50.87 -28.86
CA ASN A 13 57.51 49.75 -28.32
C ASN A 13 58.41 49.02 -27.31
N ASN A 14 57.94 48.72 -26.09
CA ASN A 14 58.43 47.57 -25.32
C ASN A 14 57.40 47.07 -24.30
N GLU A 15 57.14 45.76 -24.36
CA GLU A 15 56.14 45.01 -23.55
C GLU A 15 56.49 44.95 -22.06
N ALA A 16 57.75 45.24 -21.69
CA ALA A 16 58.27 45.16 -20.33
C ALA A 16 57.74 46.27 -19.39
N ASP A 17 57.59 47.52 -19.89
CA ASP A 17 57.04 48.62 -19.09
C ASP A 17 55.54 48.45 -18.81
N ARG A 18 54.82 47.78 -19.72
CA ARG A 18 53.40 47.47 -19.55
C ARG A 18 53.16 46.47 -18.41
N GLN A 19 54.10 45.53 -18.19
CA GLN A 19 53.99 44.51 -17.14
C GLN A 19 54.24 45.10 -15.75
N HIS A 20 55.23 45.98 -15.57
CA HIS A 20 55.50 46.60 -14.27
C HIS A 20 54.33 47.49 -13.80
N ILE A 21 53.77 48.31 -14.69
CA ILE A 21 52.60 49.16 -14.39
C ILE A 21 51.36 48.31 -14.08
N LYS A 22 51.17 47.17 -14.75
CA LYS A 22 50.02 46.29 -14.49
C LYS A 22 50.13 45.55 -13.16
N THR A 23 51.36 45.23 -12.73
CA THR A 23 51.58 44.44 -11.51
C THR A 23 51.42 45.30 -10.25
N GLU A 24 51.92 46.54 -10.23
CA GLU A 24 51.70 47.47 -9.10
C GLU A 24 50.21 47.82 -8.91
N ASN A 25 49.49 48.07 -10.01
CA ASN A 25 48.07 48.41 -9.96
C ASN A 25 47.17 47.23 -9.52
N LEU A 26 47.62 45.99 -9.71
CA LEU A 26 46.89 44.81 -9.23
C LEU A 26 47.07 44.60 -7.71
N VAL A 27 48.30 44.78 -7.21
CA VAL A 27 48.61 44.65 -5.77
C VAL A 27 47.91 45.75 -4.95
N ALA A 28 47.89 46.99 -5.46
CA ALA A 28 47.19 48.11 -4.82
C ALA A 28 45.66 47.90 -4.73
N ASN A 29 45.03 47.23 -5.70
CA ASN A 29 43.59 46.98 -5.70
C ASN A 29 43.17 45.82 -4.77
N LEU A 30 44.00 44.79 -4.62
CA LEU A 30 43.70 43.68 -3.70
C LEU A 30 43.80 44.09 -2.22
N GLN A 31 44.76 44.96 -1.87
CA GLN A 31 44.89 45.44 -0.49
C GLN A 31 43.73 46.37 -0.06
N LYS A 32 43.08 47.07 -1.01
CA LYS A 32 41.99 48.01 -0.71
C LYS A 32 40.67 47.32 -0.34
N ASN A 33 40.43 46.10 -0.85
CA ASN A 33 39.16 45.39 -0.63
C ASN A 33 39.10 44.53 0.65
N SER A 34 40.21 44.28 1.36
CA SER A 34 40.18 43.40 2.54
C SER A 34 39.94 44.10 3.88
N LYS A 35 40.00 45.44 3.94
CA LYS A 35 39.94 46.18 5.23
C LYS A 35 38.71 47.07 5.43
N ALA A 36 37.79 47.17 4.48
CA ALA A 36 36.58 47.98 4.62
C ALA A 36 35.37 47.11 4.95
N LYS A 37 35.05 46.95 6.25
CA LYS A 37 33.76 46.38 6.66
C LYS A 37 32.63 47.31 6.17
N PRO A 38 31.65 46.83 5.38
CA PRO A 38 30.61 47.69 4.81
C PRO A 38 29.80 48.35 5.93
N LYS A 39 29.42 49.64 5.76
CA LYS A 39 28.65 50.41 6.76
C LYS A 39 27.36 49.71 7.24
N PHE A 40 26.83 48.79 6.43
CA PHE A 40 25.70 47.92 6.74
C PHE A 40 25.93 46.99 7.95
N TYR A 41 27.17 46.57 8.21
CA TYR A 41 27.52 45.74 9.37
C TYR A 41 27.22 46.44 10.71
N LYS A 42 27.37 47.76 10.79
CA LYS A 42 27.02 48.53 12.00
C LYS A 42 25.51 48.52 12.29
N PHE A 43 24.70 48.48 11.23
CA PHE A 43 23.24 48.43 11.31
C PHE A 43 22.77 47.05 11.80
N ILE A 44 23.38 45.97 11.31
CA ILE A 44 23.14 44.59 11.78
C ILE A 44 23.61 44.38 13.24
N THR A 45 24.69 45.06 13.66
CA THR A 45 25.17 44.99 15.06
C THR A 45 24.39 45.87 16.02
N SER A 46 23.44 46.68 15.53
CA SER A 46 22.62 47.56 16.35
C SER A 46 21.73 46.75 17.30
N ILE A 47 21.65 47.20 18.55
CA ILE A 47 20.80 46.60 19.59
C ILE A 47 19.35 46.53 19.10
N TYR A 48 18.88 47.54 18.37
CA TYR A 48 17.53 47.60 17.83
C TYR A 48 17.25 46.53 16.76
N PHE A 49 18.23 46.21 15.90
CA PHE A 49 18.06 45.16 14.89
C PHE A 49 17.93 43.77 15.56
N LYS A 50 18.70 43.54 16.62
CA LYS A 50 18.58 42.32 17.43
C LYS A 50 17.23 42.23 18.14
N MET A 51 16.74 43.34 18.71
CA MET A 51 15.42 43.41 19.34
C MET A 51 14.27 43.14 18.36
N ILE A 52 14.36 43.66 17.14
CA ILE A 52 13.37 43.39 16.09
C ILE A 52 13.45 41.93 15.64
N LEU A 53 14.66 41.38 15.48
CA LEU A 53 14.85 39.98 15.09
C LEU A 53 14.34 39.01 16.16
N THR A 54 14.54 39.29 17.45
CA THR A 54 14.00 38.46 18.54
C THR A 54 12.47 38.56 18.62
N LEU A 55 11.89 39.75 18.42
CA LEU A 55 10.43 39.91 18.37
C LEU A 55 9.81 39.13 17.21
N ILE A 56 10.40 39.21 16.01
CA ILE A 56 9.95 38.43 14.85
C ILE A 56 10.09 36.94 15.13
N LEU A 57 11.21 36.50 15.72
CA LEU A 57 11.42 35.10 16.06
C LEU A 57 10.38 34.59 17.08
N LEU A 58 10.02 35.40 18.08
CA LEU A 58 8.97 35.06 19.06
C LEU A 58 7.58 34.96 18.41
N LEU A 59 7.26 35.85 17.47
CA LEU A 59 6.00 35.78 16.74
C LEU A 59 5.94 34.54 15.83
N LEU A 60 7.06 34.20 15.18
CA LEU A 60 7.15 32.99 14.36
C LEU A 60 6.98 31.73 15.22
N THR A 61 7.67 31.63 16.36
CA THR A 61 7.54 30.45 17.24
C THR A 61 6.14 30.31 17.84
N PHE A 62 5.47 31.43 18.18
CA PHE A 62 4.09 31.42 18.61
C PHE A 62 3.12 30.98 17.51
N SER A 63 3.32 31.45 16.27
CA SER A 63 2.50 31.00 15.13
C SER A 63 2.67 29.50 14.85
N LEU A 64 3.91 28.98 14.95
CA LEU A 64 4.23 27.57 14.80
C LEU A 64 3.57 26.72 15.90
N SER A 65 3.55 27.17 17.16
CA SER A 65 2.91 26.42 18.25
C SER A 65 1.39 26.33 18.07
N VAL A 66 0.75 27.41 17.61
CA VAL A 66 -0.69 27.43 17.28
C VAL A 66 -1.00 26.49 16.12
N ILE A 67 -0.18 26.49 15.06
CA ILE A 67 -0.35 25.58 13.91
C ILE A 67 -0.19 24.12 14.34
N ILE A 68 0.82 23.79 15.16
CA ILE A 68 1.04 22.42 15.66
C ILE A 68 -0.14 21.96 16.53
N ALA A 69 -0.68 22.83 17.39
CA ALA A 69 -1.86 22.52 18.20
C ALA A 69 -3.10 22.26 17.32
N TYR A 70 -3.31 23.08 16.30
CA TYR A 70 -4.40 22.89 15.34
C TYR A 70 -4.27 21.56 14.57
N GLN A 71 -3.07 21.20 14.13
CA GLN A 71 -2.84 19.92 13.46
C GLN A 71 -3.08 18.71 14.36
N LYS A 72 -2.78 18.82 15.67
CA LYS A 72 -3.02 17.75 16.64
C LYS A 72 -4.52 17.46 16.80
N GLU A 73 -5.36 18.48 16.82
CA GLU A 73 -6.82 18.34 16.96
C GLU A 73 -7.45 17.64 15.73
N VAL A 74 -6.98 17.96 14.53
CA VAL A 74 -7.51 17.37 13.29
C VAL A 74 -7.13 15.90 13.13
N ARG A 75 -5.95 15.48 13.62
CA ARG A 75 -5.53 14.06 13.58
C ARG A 75 -6.18 13.18 14.65
N ASN A 76 -6.74 13.78 15.68
CA ASN A 76 -7.31 13.06 16.82
C ASN A 76 -8.81 12.78 16.70
N LYS A 77 -9.44 12.99 15.52
CA LYS A 77 -10.81 12.53 15.34
C LYS A 77 -10.86 11.01 15.58
N PRO A 78 -11.76 10.53 16.47
CA PRO A 78 -11.80 9.11 16.80
C PRO A 78 -12.10 8.31 15.53
N LYS A 79 -11.29 7.28 15.27
CA LYS A 79 -11.56 6.34 14.20
C LYS A 79 -12.82 5.55 14.53
N PRO A 80 -13.67 5.25 13.53
CA PRO A 80 -14.85 4.44 13.77
C PRO A 80 -14.44 3.06 14.28
N THR A 81 -15.20 2.53 15.22
CA THR A 81 -14.95 1.23 15.86
C THR A 81 -16.00 0.18 15.47
N ASN A 82 -17.09 0.60 14.84
CA ASN A 82 -18.21 -0.25 14.45
C ASN A 82 -18.85 0.23 13.15
N PHE A 83 -19.74 -0.60 12.59
CA PHE A 83 -20.44 -0.31 11.34
C PHE A 83 -21.22 1.01 11.42
N SER A 84 -21.97 1.23 12.49
CA SER A 84 -22.78 2.43 12.69
C SER A 84 -21.94 3.71 12.67
N GLU A 85 -20.76 3.72 13.31
CA GLU A 85 -19.82 4.83 13.29
C GLU A 85 -19.15 5.03 11.92
N CYS A 86 -18.87 3.93 11.21
CA CYS A 86 -18.33 3.99 9.85
C CYS A 86 -19.32 4.67 8.88
N VAL A 87 -20.62 4.35 8.97
CA VAL A 87 -21.65 4.96 8.12
C VAL A 87 -21.73 6.48 8.33
N LEU A 88 -21.48 6.95 9.55
CA LEU A 88 -21.45 8.38 9.88
C LEU A 88 -20.13 9.07 9.49
N SER A 89 -19.09 8.29 9.16
CA SER A 89 -17.77 8.83 8.84
C SER A 89 -17.75 9.47 7.45
N LYS A 90 -17.20 10.69 7.34
CA LYS A 90 -17.25 11.46 6.10
C LYS A 90 -16.53 10.76 4.93
N GLY A 91 -17.30 10.35 3.93
CA GLY A 91 -16.85 9.71 2.69
C GLY A 91 -16.42 8.26 2.87
N SER A 92 -17.01 7.58 3.85
CA SER A 92 -17.14 6.13 3.78
C SER A 92 -18.05 5.72 2.61
N ILE A 93 -17.92 4.47 2.18
CA ILE A 93 -18.76 3.85 1.17
C ILE A 93 -19.40 2.58 1.74
N ILE A 94 -20.67 2.33 1.38
CA ILE A 94 -21.40 1.13 1.78
C ILE A 94 -21.47 0.19 0.57
N LYS A 95 -21.04 -1.05 0.75
CA LYS A 95 -21.26 -2.14 -0.21
C LYS A 95 -22.56 -2.84 0.14
N GLU A 96 -23.43 -2.97 -0.85
CA GLU A 96 -24.76 -3.60 -0.75
C GLU A 96 -24.72 -5.14 -0.84
N SER A 97 -23.54 -5.75 -0.71
CA SER A 97 -23.45 -7.19 -0.48
C SER A 97 -24.00 -7.50 0.92
N TYR A 98 -24.86 -8.50 1.08
CA TYR A 98 -25.39 -8.90 2.37
C TYR A 98 -24.41 -9.86 3.09
N PRO A 99 -24.06 -9.62 4.38
CA PRO A 99 -24.40 -8.45 5.19
C PRO A 99 -23.62 -7.21 4.76
N LYS A 100 -24.21 -6.02 4.94
CA LYS A 100 -23.63 -4.76 4.44
C LYS A 100 -22.24 -4.54 4.99
N VAL A 101 -21.37 -3.98 4.16
CA VAL A 101 -20.00 -3.64 4.54
C VAL A 101 -19.77 -2.16 4.34
N CYS A 102 -19.40 -1.44 5.39
CA CYS A 102 -18.97 -0.05 5.33
C CYS A 102 -17.44 0.01 5.25
N ILE A 103 -16.91 0.81 4.34
CA ILE A 103 -15.48 1.00 4.14
C ILE A 103 -15.15 2.47 4.36
N THR A 104 -14.20 2.77 5.25
CA THR A 104 -13.75 4.16 5.50
C THR A 104 -12.87 4.67 4.37
N LYS A 105 -12.56 5.98 4.38
CA LYS A 105 -11.57 6.57 3.47
C LYS A 105 -10.20 5.93 3.57
N ASP A 106 -9.85 5.44 4.76
CA ASP A 106 -8.55 4.80 5.01
C ASP A 106 -8.56 3.31 4.62
N GLY A 107 -9.71 2.77 4.19
CA GLY A 107 -9.88 1.39 3.73
C GLY A 107 -10.33 0.41 4.81
N ASP A 108 -10.51 0.86 6.06
CA ASP A 108 -10.99 0.01 7.15
C ASP A 108 -12.42 -0.47 6.88
N GLN A 109 -12.65 -1.78 7.03
CA GLN A 109 -13.94 -2.41 6.76
C GLN A 109 -14.67 -2.75 8.05
N PHE A 110 -15.95 -2.41 8.10
CA PHE A 110 -16.85 -2.71 9.20
C PHE A 110 -18.05 -3.44 8.61
N ILE A 111 -18.39 -4.60 9.18
CA ILE A 111 -19.49 -5.44 8.70
C ILE A 111 -20.69 -5.25 9.61
N GLU A 112 -21.88 -5.12 9.02
CA GLU A 112 -23.14 -5.04 9.75
C GLU A 112 -23.40 -6.33 10.54
N SER A 113 -23.83 -6.20 11.80
CA SER A 113 -24.19 -7.36 12.60
C SER A 113 -25.49 -7.97 12.08
N LEU A 114 -25.46 -9.27 11.75
CA LEU A 114 -26.66 -9.99 11.32
C LEU A 114 -27.79 -9.90 12.37
N PRO A 115 -29.05 -9.67 11.94
CA PRO A 115 -30.22 -9.78 12.80
C PRO A 115 -30.25 -11.11 13.56
N LYS A 116 -30.83 -11.09 14.78
CA LYS A 116 -30.88 -12.29 15.63
C LYS A 116 -31.59 -13.47 14.96
N GLU A 117 -32.62 -13.18 14.18
CA GLU A 117 -33.38 -14.17 13.41
C GLU A 117 -32.53 -14.80 12.31
N ASP A 118 -31.92 -14.00 11.45
CA ASP A 118 -31.00 -14.47 10.39
C ASP A 118 -29.84 -15.29 10.97
N ARG A 119 -29.29 -14.86 12.12
CA ARG A 119 -28.25 -15.62 12.82
C ARG A 119 -28.74 -17.00 13.28
N SER A 120 -29.95 -17.07 13.83
CA SER A 120 -30.56 -18.32 14.27
C SER A 120 -30.84 -19.26 13.09
N LEU A 121 -31.29 -18.71 11.95
CA LEU A 121 -31.51 -19.49 10.73
C LEU A 121 -30.19 -20.07 10.22
N LEU A 122 -29.14 -19.25 10.13
CA LEU A 122 -27.81 -19.71 9.71
C LEU A 122 -27.25 -20.79 10.64
N GLU A 123 -27.38 -20.63 11.96
CA GLU A 123 -26.89 -21.62 12.92
C GLU A 123 -27.65 -22.95 12.79
N SER A 124 -28.95 -22.90 12.54
CA SER A 124 -29.76 -24.10 12.29
C SER A 124 -29.39 -24.80 10.96
N GLU A 125 -29.11 -24.04 9.91
CA GLU A 125 -28.68 -24.59 8.62
C GLU A 125 -27.28 -25.20 8.68
N ILE A 126 -26.35 -24.54 9.37
CA ILE A 126 -24.97 -25.06 9.57
C ILE A 126 -25.05 -26.37 10.35
N LYS A 127 -25.83 -26.41 11.43
CA LYS A 127 -26.01 -27.64 12.21
C LYS A 127 -26.61 -28.78 11.38
N LEU A 128 -27.56 -28.48 10.50
CA LEU A 128 -28.12 -29.46 9.56
C LEU A 128 -27.07 -29.93 8.53
N ARG A 129 -26.24 -29.02 8.01
CA ARG A 129 -25.16 -29.35 7.07
C ARG A 129 -24.04 -30.14 7.72
N GLU A 130 -23.68 -29.87 8.97
CA GLU A 130 -22.68 -30.65 9.71
C GLU A 130 -23.16 -32.09 9.94
N VAL A 131 -24.42 -32.27 10.32
CA VAL A 131 -25.04 -33.60 10.45
C VAL A 131 -25.06 -34.32 9.11
N LYS A 132 -25.41 -33.62 8.01
CA LYS A 132 -25.42 -34.20 6.66
C LYS A 132 -24.02 -34.51 6.13
N ALA A 133 -23.04 -33.63 6.36
CA ALA A 133 -21.65 -33.83 5.97
C ALA A 133 -21.04 -35.04 6.69
N SER A 134 -21.42 -35.29 7.95
CA SER A 134 -20.96 -36.48 8.68
C SER A 134 -21.50 -37.81 8.13
N THR A 135 -22.60 -37.79 7.36
CA THR A 135 -23.24 -38.99 6.78
C THR A 135 -22.97 -39.18 5.29
N GLU A 136 -22.51 -38.15 4.58
CA GLU A 136 -22.26 -38.13 3.13
C GLU A 136 -20.85 -37.60 2.78
N SER A 137 -19.85 -37.92 3.60
CA SER A 137 -18.45 -37.59 3.32
C SER A 137 -17.68 -38.82 2.83
N ALA A 138 -16.75 -38.58 1.90
CA ALA A 138 -15.82 -39.57 1.41
C ALA A 138 -15.10 -40.26 2.58
N THR A 139 -14.83 -41.56 2.43
CA THR A 139 -13.95 -42.27 3.35
C THR A 139 -12.50 -41.92 3.04
N VAL A 140 -11.84 -41.15 3.90
CA VAL A 140 -10.45 -40.73 3.71
C VAL A 140 -9.52 -41.59 4.56
N LYS A 141 -8.50 -42.19 3.94
CA LYS A 141 -7.45 -42.95 4.65
C LYS A 141 -6.26 -42.06 4.99
N GLN A 142 -5.54 -42.45 6.03
CA GLN A 142 -4.42 -41.69 6.60
C GLN A 142 -3.38 -41.29 5.54
N GLY A 143 -2.95 -40.04 5.58
CA GLY A 143 -1.96 -39.47 4.66
C GLY A 143 -2.54 -38.99 3.34
N CYS A 144 -3.86 -39.06 3.15
CA CYS A 144 -4.58 -38.44 2.04
C CYS A 144 -5.62 -37.47 2.58
N LYS A 145 -5.98 -36.47 1.77
CA LYS A 145 -7.06 -35.52 2.02
C LYS A 145 -7.88 -35.30 0.76
N VAL A 146 -9.11 -34.85 0.94
CA VAL A 146 -10.01 -34.46 -0.14
C VAL A 146 -10.00 -32.94 -0.27
N GLY A 147 -9.96 -32.46 -1.51
CA GLY A 147 -10.01 -31.04 -1.88
C GLY A 147 -10.73 -30.84 -3.21
N GLY A 148 -10.57 -29.66 -3.80
CA GLY A 148 -11.36 -29.24 -4.96
C GLY A 148 -12.72 -28.65 -4.57
N CYS A 149 -13.30 -27.83 -5.44
CA CYS A 149 -14.51 -27.08 -5.13
C CYS A 149 -15.75 -27.97 -4.93
N ASN A 150 -15.76 -29.17 -5.55
CA ASN A 150 -16.83 -30.15 -5.45
C ASN A 150 -16.37 -31.44 -4.72
N ASN A 151 -15.27 -31.38 -3.96
CA ASN A 151 -14.65 -32.54 -3.31
C ASN A 151 -14.18 -33.62 -4.30
N GLU A 152 -13.78 -33.23 -5.51
CA GLU A 152 -13.41 -34.13 -6.60
C GLU A 152 -11.93 -34.50 -6.62
N ILE A 153 -11.09 -33.88 -5.79
CA ILE A 153 -9.65 -34.13 -5.76
C ILE A 153 -9.28 -34.92 -4.51
N CYS A 154 -8.62 -36.07 -4.68
CA CYS A 154 -7.97 -36.80 -3.60
C CYS A 154 -6.45 -36.61 -3.74
N MET A 155 -5.82 -36.00 -2.73
CA MET A 155 -4.39 -35.62 -2.75
C MET A 155 -3.67 -35.99 -1.45
N SER A 156 -2.35 -35.87 -1.41
CA SER A 156 -1.60 -36.09 -0.17
C SER A 156 -1.88 -34.98 0.83
N GLU A 157 -1.90 -35.29 2.13
CA GLU A 157 -1.95 -34.26 3.18
C GLU A 157 -0.74 -33.32 3.12
N LEU A 158 0.39 -33.81 2.58
CA LEU A 158 1.62 -33.05 2.41
C LEU A 158 1.59 -32.11 1.20
N ASP A 159 0.64 -32.30 0.29
CA ASP A 159 0.50 -31.46 -0.89
C ASP A 159 -0.18 -30.12 -0.53
N LYS A 160 0.23 -29.07 -1.22
CA LYS A 160 -0.46 -27.77 -1.16
C LYS A 160 -1.92 -27.97 -1.60
N GLU A 161 -2.82 -27.26 -0.92
CA GLU A 161 -4.24 -27.29 -1.28
C GLU A 161 -4.44 -26.88 -2.74
N VAL A 162 -5.04 -27.79 -3.53
CA VAL A 162 -5.37 -27.54 -4.93
C VAL A 162 -6.85 -27.23 -5.02
N VAL A 163 -7.18 -26.05 -5.51
CA VAL A 163 -8.55 -25.64 -5.79
C VAL A 163 -8.80 -25.81 -7.28
N SER A 164 -9.83 -26.57 -7.63
CA SER A 164 -10.33 -26.68 -9.00
C SER A 164 -11.19 -25.48 -9.37
N ILE A 165 -11.50 -25.34 -10.66
CA ILE A 165 -12.56 -24.44 -11.09
C ILE A 165 -13.90 -24.89 -10.48
N CYS A 166 -14.68 -23.97 -9.92
CA CYS A 166 -15.97 -24.25 -9.28
C CYS A 166 -17.11 -24.48 -10.28
N ILE A 167 -16.91 -25.39 -11.24
CA ILE A 167 -17.95 -25.85 -12.16
C ILE A 167 -18.52 -27.12 -11.58
N TYR A 168 -19.84 -27.16 -11.37
CA TYR A 168 -20.52 -28.35 -10.90
C TYR A 168 -20.80 -29.31 -12.07
N LYS A 169 -20.63 -30.62 -11.82
CA LYS A 169 -21.10 -31.69 -12.69
C LYS A 169 -21.73 -32.82 -11.85
N PRO A 170 -22.76 -33.53 -12.34
CA PRO A 170 -23.45 -34.54 -11.56
C PRO A 170 -22.57 -35.71 -11.10
N GLU A 171 -21.47 -36.00 -11.79
CA GLU A 171 -20.54 -37.07 -11.41
C GLU A 171 -19.84 -36.80 -10.09
N TYR A 172 -19.69 -35.53 -9.68
CA TYR A 172 -19.02 -35.19 -8.41
C TYR A 172 -19.79 -35.68 -7.18
N GLU A 173 -21.09 -35.93 -7.30
CA GLU A 173 -21.90 -36.58 -6.25
C GLU A 173 -21.37 -37.97 -5.88
N CYS A 174 -20.75 -38.67 -6.83
CA CYS A 174 -20.21 -39.99 -6.61
C CYS A 174 -19.01 -39.99 -5.65
N TYR A 175 -18.25 -38.89 -5.60
CA TYR A 175 -17.10 -38.76 -4.70
C TYR A 175 -17.48 -38.62 -3.22
N LYS A 176 -18.70 -38.15 -2.92
CA LYS A 176 -19.23 -38.04 -1.54
C LYS A 176 -19.25 -39.36 -0.77
N LYS A 177 -19.24 -40.49 -1.47
CA LYS A 177 -19.23 -41.84 -0.89
C LYS A 177 -18.02 -42.66 -1.32
N ALA A 178 -17.07 -42.04 -2.02
CA ALA A 178 -15.88 -42.71 -2.52
C ALA A 178 -14.81 -42.87 -1.43
N ILE A 179 -13.76 -43.64 -1.74
CA ILE A 179 -12.62 -43.87 -0.86
C ILE A 179 -11.42 -43.11 -1.41
N CYS A 180 -10.85 -42.20 -0.61
CA CYS A 180 -9.63 -41.46 -0.92
C CYS A 180 -8.46 -42.07 -0.15
N GLU A 181 -7.54 -42.72 -0.85
CA GLU A 181 -6.40 -43.43 -0.24
C GLU A 181 -5.18 -43.51 -1.18
N LYS A 182 -4.05 -43.94 -0.64
CA LYS A 182 -2.83 -44.20 -1.43
C LYS A 182 -3.06 -45.38 -2.36
N GLN A 183 -2.87 -45.15 -3.65
CA GLN A 183 -2.98 -46.15 -4.71
C GLN A 183 -1.69 -46.97 -4.82
N ALA A 184 -1.70 -48.02 -5.66
CA ALA A 184 -0.53 -48.89 -5.87
C ALA A 184 0.74 -48.15 -6.37
N ASN A 185 0.58 -46.97 -6.96
CA ASN A 185 1.68 -46.10 -7.39
C ASN A 185 2.23 -45.18 -6.27
N GLY A 186 1.75 -45.34 -5.03
CA GLY A 186 2.16 -44.56 -3.87
C GLY A 186 1.55 -43.16 -3.76
N LYS A 187 0.72 -42.74 -4.73
CA LYS A 187 0.04 -41.43 -4.72
C LYS A 187 -1.39 -41.57 -4.20
N CYS A 188 -1.89 -40.54 -3.54
CA CYS A 188 -3.31 -40.48 -3.17
C CYS A 188 -4.19 -40.38 -4.43
N GLY A 189 -5.32 -41.07 -4.40
CA GLY A 189 -6.31 -41.06 -5.47
C GLY A 189 -7.61 -41.72 -5.04
N TRP A 190 -8.64 -41.59 -5.89
CA TRP A 190 -9.93 -42.23 -5.66
C TRP A 190 -9.89 -43.72 -6.03
N THR A 191 -10.22 -44.58 -5.07
CA THR A 191 -10.31 -46.02 -5.30
C THR A 191 -11.54 -46.36 -6.13
N GLN A 192 -11.31 -47.03 -7.27
CA GLN A 192 -12.34 -47.39 -8.25
C GLN A 192 -13.18 -48.60 -7.80
N THR A 193 -13.98 -48.41 -6.75
CA THR A 193 -14.91 -49.43 -6.26
C THR A 193 -16.00 -49.72 -7.28
N GLY A 194 -16.67 -50.88 -7.17
CA GLY A 194 -17.85 -51.18 -7.99
C GLY A 194 -18.97 -50.13 -7.82
N ALA A 195 -19.16 -49.65 -6.58
CA ALA A 195 -20.14 -48.61 -6.28
C ALA A 195 -19.81 -47.27 -6.94
N LEU A 196 -18.52 -46.87 -6.94
CA LEU A 196 -18.09 -45.62 -7.56
C LEU A 196 -18.29 -45.65 -9.09
N ARG A 197 -17.89 -46.76 -9.74
CA ARG A 197 -18.07 -46.93 -11.19
C ARG A 197 -19.53 -46.94 -11.60
N ALA A 198 -20.37 -47.70 -10.89
CA ALA A 198 -21.81 -47.73 -11.13
C ALA A 198 -22.46 -46.35 -10.93
N CYS A 199 -21.98 -45.54 -9.98
CA CYS A 199 -22.46 -44.19 -9.81
C CYS A 199 -22.14 -43.30 -11.03
N PHE A 200 -20.92 -43.36 -11.57
CA PHE A 200 -20.56 -42.59 -12.76
C PHE A 200 -21.36 -42.98 -14.00
N GLU A 201 -21.59 -44.28 -14.22
CA GLU A 201 -22.44 -44.76 -15.33
C GLU A 201 -23.87 -44.22 -15.21
N ASN A 202 -24.43 -44.24 -14.00
CA ASN A 202 -25.75 -43.66 -13.73
C ASN A 202 -25.78 -42.14 -13.91
N SER A 203 -24.75 -41.42 -13.45
CA SER A 203 -24.67 -39.96 -13.62
C SER A 203 -24.57 -39.56 -15.10
N ALA A 204 -23.78 -40.27 -15.90
CA ALA A 204 -23.69 -40.05 -17.34
C ALA A 204 -25.04 -40.21 -18.05
N SER A 205 -25.85 -41.20 -17.65
CA SER A 205 -27.20 -41.39 -18.22
C SER A 205 -28.18 -40.24 -17.88
N LYS A 206 -27.99 -39.56 -16.74
CA LYS A 206 -28.84 -38.42 -16.33
C LYS A 206 -28.55 -37.18 -17.17
N ASP A 207 -27.29 -36.93 -17.50
CA ASP A 207 -26.90 -35.79 -18.35
C ASP A 207 -27.46 -35.91 -19.77
N LEU A 208 -27.59 -37.14 -20.31
CA LEU A 208 -28.23 -37.37 -21.61
C LEU A 208 -29.76 -37.18 -21.60
N SER A 209 -30.39 -37.15 -20.43
CA SER A 209 -31.84 -36.92 -20.30
C SER A 209 -32.20 -35.48 -19.93
N ALA A 210 -31.19 -34.64 -19.65
CA ALA A 210 -31.34 -33.22 -19.33
C ALA A 210 -31.06 -32.30 -20.55
N GLN A 211 -30.78 -32.87 -21.71
CA GLN A 211 -30.65 -32.21 -23.02
C GLN A 211 -31.85 -32.56 -23.90
#